data_AF-A0A562RT15-F1
#
_entry.id   AF-A0A562RT15-F1
#
_cell.length_a   1.000
_cell.length_b   1.000
_cell.length_c   1.000
_cell.angle_alpha   90.00
_cell.angle_beta   90.00
_cell.angle_gamma   90.00
#
_symmetry.space_group_name_H-M   'P 1'
#
loop_
_entity.id
_entity.type
_entity.pdbx_description
1 polymer ?
#
loop_
_entity_poly.entity_id
_entity_poly.type
_entity_poly.pdbx_seq_one_letter_code
_entity_poly.pdbx_strand_id
1 'polypeptide(L)'
;MDEAALAETIAKQVVADTRFWIALIGLLGGIVGALLTLFGNVVLHWLKEKPKRGLDKKREAILAEMLDDNRFPEKWRNLSTLSAVIGAGDEETKRLLVEIGARGSENADGKWGLIKNHPFPGPQ
;
A
#
# COMPACT_ATOMS: atom_id res chain seq x y z
N MET A 1 71.48 -14.45 0.08
CA MET A 1 70.05 -14.40 0.43
C MET A 1 69.35 -15.42 -0.43
N ASP A 2 68.55 -16.30 0.15
CA ASP A 2 67.83 -17.33 -0.61
C ASP A 2 66.62 -16.70 -1.31
N GLU A 3 66.80 -16.39 -2.59
CA GLU A 3 65.79 -15.73 -3.42
C GLU A 3 64.49 -16.54 -3.53
N ALA A 4 64.58 -17.87 -3.43
CA ALA A 4 63.41 -18.74 -3.45
C ALA A 4 62.55 -18.58 -2.18
N ALA A 5 63.19 -18.48 -1.01
CA ALA A 5 62.49 -18.24 0.25
C ALA A 5 61.83 -16.84 0.29
N LEU A 6 62.48 -15.84 -0.31
CA LEU A 6 61.91 -14.49 -0.45
C LEU A 6 60.68 -14.51 -1.38
N ALA A 7 60.77 -15.19 -2.52
CA ALA A 7 59.67 -15.33 -3.48
C ALA A 7 58.46 -16.07 -2.88
N GLU A 8 58.70 -17.15 -2.11
CA GLU A 8 57.62 -17.90 -1.43
C GLU A 8 56.89 -17.03 -0.40
N THR A 9 57.64 -16.21 0.35
CA THR A 9 57.07 -15.30 1.35
C THR A 9 56.20 -14.23 0.71
N ILE A 10 56.68 -13.61 -0.38
CA ILE A 10 55.93 -12.62 -1.14
C ILE A 10 54.65 -13.24 -1.73
N ALA A 11 54.75 -14.44 -2.33
CA ALA A 11 53.60 -15.12 -2.91
C ALA A 11 52.51 -15.41 -1.87
N LYS A 12 52.88 -15.92 -0.69
CA LYS A 12 51.93 -16.16 0.41
C LYS A 12 51.26 -14.87 0.87
N GLN A 13 52.02 -13.79 0.99
CA GLN A 13 51.51 -12.49 1.40
C GLN A 13 50.54 -11.90 0.37
N VAL A 14 50.88 -11.95 -0.92
CA VAL A 14 50.00 -11.48 -2.01
C VAL A 14 48.71 -12.28 -2.06
N VAL A 15 48.77 -13.61 -1.91
CA VAL A 15 47.57 -14.47 -1.91
C VAL A 15 46.69 -14.18 -0.70
N ALA A 16 47.28 -13.96 0.48
CA ALA A 16 46.54 -13.62 1.70
C ALA A 16 45.82 -12.26 1.57
N ASP A 17 46.52 -11.24 1.08
CA ASP A 17 45.96 -9.90 0.87
C ASP A 17 44.85 -9.92 -0.19
N THR A 18 45.07 -10.63 -1.31
CA THR A 18 44.05 -10.81 -2.35
C THR A 18 42.79 -11.47 -1.80
N ARG A 19 42.93 -12.53 -0.98
CA ARG A 19 41.79 -13.22 -0.36
C ARG A 19 41.04 -12.31 0.62
N PHE A 20 41.77 -11.50 1.38
CA PHE A 20 41.16 -10.54 2.31
C PHE A 20 40.30 -9.51 1.57
N TRP A 21 40.82 -8.91 0.51
CA TRP A 21 40.06 -7.94 -0.29
C TRP A 21 38.84 -8.57 -0.99
N ILE A 22 38.96 -9.79 -1.51
CA ILE A 22 37.81 -10.52 -2.10
C ILE A 22 36.72 -10.73 -1.04
N ALA A 23 37.08 -11.17 0.16
CA ALA A 23 36.12 -11.39 1.24
C ALA A 23 35.46 -10.07 1.68
N LEU A 24 36.23 -8.99 1.77
CA LEU A 24 35.72 -7.67 2.15
C LEU A 24 34.74 -7.12 1.10
N ILE A 25 35.07 -7.21 -0.18
CA ILE A 25 34.20 -6.79 -1.28
C ILE A 25 32.92 -7.65 -1.31
N GLY A 26 33.04 -8.96 -1.12
CA GLY A 26 31.89 -9.87 -1.05
C GLY A 26 30.95 -9.51 0.10
N LEU A 27 31.49 -9.23 1.29
CA LEU A 27 30.72 -8.84 2.46
C LEU A 27 30.00 -7.49 2.25
N LEU A 28 30.74 -6.47 1.79
CA LEU A 28 30.16 -5.15 1.52
C LEU A 28 29.12 -5.21 0.40
N GLY A 29 29.41 -5.95 -0.67
CA GLY A 29 28.48 -6.19 -1.76
C GLY A 29 27.20 -6.88 -1.29
N GLY A 30 27.32 -7.87 -0.40
CA GLY A 30 26.18 -8.54 0.23
C GLY A 30 25.31 -7.59 1.07
N ILE A 31 25.93 -6.76 1.91
CA ILE A 31 25.22 -5.77 2.73
C ILE A 31 24.50 -4.74 1.85
N VAL A 32 25.20 -4.16 0.88
CA VAL A 32 24.62 -3.18 -0.05
C VAL A 32 23.51 -3.81 -0.87
N GLY A 33 23.70 -5.03 -1.37
CA GLY A 33 22.68 -5.77 -2.10
C GLY A 33 21.41 -5.99 -1.27
N ALA A 34 21.55 -6.45 -0.03
CA ALA A 34 20.42 -6.67 0.87
C ALA A 34 19.67 -5.36 1.19
N LEU A 35 20.39 -4.26 1.43
CA LEU A 35 19.79 -2.94 1.65
C LEU A 35 19.04 -2.43 0.42
N LEU A 36 19.61 -2.59 -0.78
CA LEU A 36 18.94 -2.23 -2.03
C LEU A 36 17.68 -3.06 -2.28
N THR A 37 17.70 -4.35 -1.95
CA THR A 37 16.50 -5.20 -2.05
C THR A 37 15.39 -4.74 -1.12
N LEU A 38 15.70 -4.48 0.16
CA LEU A 38 14.73 -3.98 1.12
C LEU A 38 14.14 -2.63 0.67
N PHE A 39 15.01 -1.70 0.29
CA PHE A 39 14.60 -0.37 -0.15
C PHE A 39 13.77 -0.42 -1.43
N GLY A 40 14.20 -1.22 -2.41
CA GLY A 40 13.48 -1.42 -3.66
C GLY A 40 12.07 -1.95 -3.44
N ASN A 41 11.90 -2.92 -2.53
CA ASN A 41 10.57 -3.47 -2.24
C ASN A 41 9.63 -2.43 -1.60
N VAL A 42 10.14 -1.61 -0.67
CA VAL A 42 9.36 -0.53 -0.04
C VAL A 42 8.95 0.53 -1.07
N VAL A 43 9.88 0.97 -1.92
CA VAL A 43 9.60 1.98 -2.96
C VAL A 43 8.59 1.47 -3.98
N LEU A 44 8.75 0.22 -4.44
CA LEU A 44 7.81 -0.41 -5.37
C LEU A 44 6.42 -0.56 -4.77
N HIS A 45 6.32 -0.92 -3.48
CA HIS A 45 5.04 -1.00 -2.78
C HIS A 45 4.35 0.37 -2.76
N TRP A 46 5.09 1.41 -2.36
CA TRP A 46 4.56 2.77 -2.30
C TRP A 46 4.10 3.29 -3.66
N LEU A 47 4.85 3.01 -4.73
CA LEU A 47 4.49 3.39 -6.09
C LEU A 47 3.23 2.64 -6.59
N LYS A 48 3.05 1.36 -6.24
CA LYS A 48 1.88 0.57 -6.62
C LYS A 48 0.60 1.00 -5.89
N GLU A 49 0.72 1.54 -4.68
CA GLU A 49 -0.44 1.99 -3.89
C GLU A 49 -0.93 3.39 -4.29
N LYS A 50 -0.08 4.26 -4.82
CA LYS A 50 -0.47 5.63 -5.20
C LYS A 50 -1.63 5.71 -6.21
N PRO A 51 -1.65 4.95 -7.33
CA PRO A 51 -2.75 5.02 -8.30
C PRO A 51 -4.09 4.59 -7.70
N LYS A 52 -4.09 3.54 -6.87
CA LYS A 52 -5.30 3.07 -6.19
C LYS A 52 -5.88 4.15 -5.27
N ARG A 53 -5.03 4.78 -4.45
CA ARG A 53 -5.45 5.89 -3.56
C ARG A 53 -6.01 7.09 -4.32
N GLY A 54 -5.53 7.35 -5.54
CA GLY A 54 -6.05 8.43 -6.38
C GLY A 54 -7.43 8.13 -6.96
N LEU A 55 -7.68 6.88 -7.37
CA LEU A 55 -8.98 6.45 -7.87
C LEU A 55 -10.02 6.38 -6.74
N ASP A 56 -9.64 5.84 -5.59
CA ASP A 56 -10.51 5.68 -4.43
C ASP A 56 -11.02 7.04 -3.95
N LYS A 57 -10.13 8.02 -3.79
CA LYS A 57 -10.52 9.39 -3.43
C LYS A 57 -11.53 10.03 -4.41
N LYS A 58 -11.41 9.74 -5.71
CA LYS A 58 -12.39 10.22 -6.70
C LYS A 58 -13.74 9.55 -6.52
N ARG A 59 -13.74 8.23 -6.28
CA ARG A 59 -14.97 7.46 -6.02
C ARG A 59 -15.63 7.89 -4.71
N GLU A 60 -14.87 8.10 -3.65
CA GLU A 60 -15.33 8.65 -2.36
C GLU A 60 -16.02 10.00 -2.53
N ALA A 61 -15.43 10.91 -3.31
CA ALA A 61 -16.02 12.21 -3.58
C ALA A 61 -17.39 12.08 -4.30
N ILE A 62 -17.48 11.20 -5.30
CA ILE A 62 -18.73 10.90 -6.02
C ILE A 62 -19.77 10.30 -5.06
N LEU A 63 -19.38 9.33 -4.23
CA LEU A 63 -20.28 8.71 -3.24
C LEU A 63 -20.81 9.75 -2.25
N ALA A 64 -19.94 10.60 -1.71
CA ALA A 64 -20.32 11.65 -0.77
C ALA A 64 -21.34 12.63 -1.41
N GLU A 65 -21.11 13.03 -2.65
CA GLU A 65 -22.05 13.88 -3.41
C GLU A 65 -23.39 13.17 -3.63
N MET A 66 -23.39 11.90 -4.03
CA MET A 66 -24.62 11.12 -4.24
C MET A 66 -25.44 10.92 -2.96
N LEU A 67 -24.78 10.75 -1.81
CA LEU A 67 -25.44 10.52 -0.52
C LEU A 67 -25.97 11.81 0.13
N ASP A 68 -25.47 12.97 -0.28
CA ASP A 68 -25.93 14.28 0.22
C ASP A 68 -26.70 15.09 -0.82
N ASP A 69 -27.06 14.45 -1.93
CA ASP A 69 -27.82 15.04 -3.04
C ASP A 69 -29.26 15.35 -2.63
N ASN A 70 -29.61 16.64 -2.64
CA ASN A 70 -30.93 17.14 -2.25
C ASN A 70 -32.08 16.70 -3.18
N ARG A 71 -31.79 16.11 -4.35
CA ARG A 71 -32.81 15.46 -5.19
C ARG A 71 -33.40 14.21 -4.52
N PHE A 72 -32.72 13.65 -3.52
CA PHE A 72 -33.13 12.48 -2.75
C PHE A 72 -33.33 12.88 -1.28
N PRO A 73 -34.53 13.36 -0.89
CA PRO A 73 -34.75 13.95 0.43
C PRO A 73 -34.53 12.96 1.59
N GLU A 74 -34.76 11.66 1.36
CA GLU A 74 -34.48 10.61 2.34
C GLU A 74 -32.98 10.37 2.56
N LYS A 75 -32.12 10.84 1.66
CA LYS A 75 -30.65 10.66 1.70
C LYS A 75 -30.18 9.21 1.89
N TRP A 76 -31.02 8.26 1.51
CA TRP A 76 -30.69 6.85 1.37
C TRP A 76 -30.52 6.50 -0.11
N ARG A 77 -29.48 5.74 -0.45
CA ARG A 77 -29.20 5.30 -1.83
C ARG A 77 -28.94 3.80 -1.87
N ASN A 78 -29.44 3.12 -2.90
CA ASN A 78 -29.20 1.68 -3.08
C ASN A 78 -27.73 1.40 -3.39
N LEU A 79 -27.16 0.38 -2.76
CA LEU A 79 -25.79 -0.06 -2.98
C LEU A 79 -25.51 -0.35 -4.46
N SER A 80 -26.43 -1.06 -5.14
CA SER A 80 -26.29 -1.40 -6.56
C SER A 80 -26.16 -0.16 -7.45
N THR A 81 -26.89 0.93 -7.15
CA THR A 81 -26.77 2.21 -7.86
C THR A 81 -25.42 2.87 -7.57
N LEU A 82 -25.00 2.90 -6.30
CA LEU A 82 -23.72 3.48 -5.91
C LEU A 82 -22.56 2.76 -6.61
N SER A 83 -22.53 1.42 -6.54
CA SER A 83 -21.57 0.54 -7.22
C SER A 83 -21.51 0.80 -8.73
N ALA A 84 -22.66 0.89 -9.39
CA ALA A 84 -22.74 1.15 -10.82
C ALA A 84 -22.17 2.53 -11.20
N VAL A 85 -22.46 3.57 -10.40
CA VAL A 85 -22.01 4.93 -10.71
C VAL A 85 -20.49 5.09 -10.55
N ILE A 86 -19.89 4.47 -9.53
CA ILE A 86 -18.43 4.55 -9.33
C ILE A 86 -17.65 3.48 -10.12
N GLY A 87 -18.35 2.61 -10.85
CA GLY A 87 -17.77 1.51 -11.62
C GLY A 87 -16.96 0.55 -10.74
N ALA A 88 -17.50 0.18 -9.59
CA ALA A 88 -16.86 -0.73 -8.62
C ALA A 88 -17.81 -1.85 -8.21
N GLY A 89 -17.26 -2.96 -7.71
CA GLY A 89 -18.05 -4.04 -7.13
C GLY A 89 -18.56 -3.69 -5.73
N ASP A 90 -19.58 -4.41 -5.27
CA ASP A 90 -20.26 -4.12 -4.01
C ASP A 90 -19.33 -4.08 -2.80
N GLU A 91 -18.39 -5.01 -2.67
CA GLU A 91 -17.44 -5.01 -1.55
C GLU A 91 -16.54 -3.78 -1.54
N GLU A 92 -16.09 -3.34 -2.71
CA GLU A 92 -15.27 -2.13 -2.83
C GLU A 92 -16.09 -0.88 -2.54
N THR A 93 -17.33 -0.82 -3.04
CA THR A 93 -18.26 0.27 -2.74
C THR A 93 -18.54 0.36 -1.24
N LYS A 94 -18.81 -0.76 -0.56
CA LYS A 94 -19.02 -0.81 0.90
C LYS A 94 -17.80 -0.30 1.66
N ARG A 95 -16.59 -0.72 1.26
CA ARG A 95 -15.34 -0.25 1.87
C ARG A 95 -15.21 1.27 1.78
N LEU A 96 -15.41 1.84 0.59
CA LEU A 96 -15.33 3.30 0.36
C LEU A 96 -16.44 4.06 1.11
N LEU A 97 -17.64 3.48 1.19
CA LEU A 97 -18.76 4.05 1.94
C LEU A 97 -18.43 4.18 3.43
N VAL A 98 -17.84 3.13 4.03
CA VAL A 98 -17.38 3.19 5.42
C VAL A 98 -16.28 4.23 5.59
N GLU A 99 -15.35 4.34 4.63
CA GLU A 99 -14.26 5.32 4.66
C GLU A 99 -14.76 6.78 4.67
N ILE A 100 -15.88 7.07 4.00
CA ILE A 100 -16.51 8.41 4.02
C ILE A 100 -17.52 8.62 5.16
N GLY A 101 -17.60 7.69 6.12
CA GLY A 101 -18.54 7.80 7.24
C GLY A 101 -20.00 7.57 6.86
N ALA A 102 -20.25 6.69 5.87
CA ALA A 102 -21.57 6.16 5.58
C ALA A 102 -21.82 4.83 6.30
N ARG A 103 -23.09 4.46 6.44
CA ARG A 103 -23.54 3.18 7.00
C ARG A 103 -24.63 2.56 6.13
N GLY A 104 -24.76 1.24 6.25
CA GLY A 104 -25.92 0.50 5.74
C GLY A 104 -27.16 0.74 6.62
N SER A 105 -28.33 0.71 5.99
CA SER A 105 -29.63 0.70 6.66
C SER A 105 -29.80 -0.55 7.52
N GLU A 106 -30.36 -0.40 8.73
CA GLU A 106 -30.66 -1.51 9.66
C GLU A 106 -31.83 -2.38 9.19
N ASN A 107 -32.57 -1.94 8.17
CA ASN A 107 -33.71 -2.68 7.61
C ASN A 107 -33.30 -3.77 6.60
N ALA A 108 -31.99 -3.98 6.38
CA ALA A 108 -31.45 -4.93 5.40
C ALA A 108 -32.01 -4.75 3.97
N ASP A 109 -32.37 -3.51 3.60
CA ASP A 109 -32.94 -3.13 2.29
C ASP A 109 -31.86 -2.76 1.24
N GLY A 110 -30.58 -2.92 1.58
CA GLY A 110 -29.46 -2.59 0.70
C GLY A 110 -29.22 -1.09 0.52
N LYS A 111 -29.86 -0.23 1.32
CA LYS A 111 -29.65 1.21 1.28
C LYS A 111 -28.47 1.64 2.15
N TRP A 112 -27.80 2.70 1.71
CA TRP A 112 -26.67 3.34 2.37
C TRP A 112 -26.86 4.84 2.47
N GLY A 113 -26.34 5.44 3.53
CA GLY A 113 -26.49 6.86 3.83
C GLY A 113 -25.38 7.36 4.75
N LEU A 114 -25.09 8.67 4.72
CA LEU A 114 -24.10 9.27 5.62
C LEU A 114 -24.59 9.25 7.07
N ILE A 115 -23.72 8.89 8.02
CA ILE A 115 -24.07 8.82 9.45
C ILE A 115 -24.59 10.18 9.96
N LYS A 116 -24.08 11.30 9.43
CA LYS A 116 -24.56 12.65 9.78
C LYS A 116 -26.06 12.86 9.49
N ASN A 117 -26.60 12.17 8.49
CA ASN A 117 -27.99 12.23 8.07
C ASN A 117 -28.82 11.10 8.73
N HIS A 118 -28.18 9.97 9.02
CA HIS A 118 -28.78 8.76 9.59
C HIS A 118 -27.97 8.27 10.80
N PRO A 119 -28.03 8.96 11.95
CA PRO A 119 -27.25 8.56 13.12
C PRO A 119 -27.75 7.23 13.68
N PHE A 120 -26.87 6.48 14.35
CA PHE A 120 -27.30 5.31 15.10
C PHE A 120 -28.24 5.75 16.24
N PRO A 121 -29.28 4.96 16.56
CA PRO A 121 -30.08 5.22 17.75
C PRO A 121 -29.16 5.20 18.99
N GLY A 122 -29.27 6.24 19.82
CA GLY A 122 -28.51 6.34 21.05
C GLY A 122 -28.91 5.26 22.07
N PRO A 123 -28.11 5.04 23.13
CA PRO A 123 -28.52 4.18 24.23
C PRO A 123 -29.83 4.71 24.82
N GLN A 124 -30.81 3.82 24.92
CA GLN A 124 -32.12 4.07 25.52
C GLN A 124 -32.05 3.94 27.04
#